data_AF-Q0D7C7-F1
#
_entry.id   AF-Q0D7C7-F1
#
_cell.length_a   1.000
_cell.length_b   1.000
_cell.length_c   1.000
_cell.angle_alpha   90.00
_cell.angle_beta   90.00
_cell.angle_gamma   90.00
#
_symmetry.space_group_name_H-M   'P 1'
#
loop_
_entity.id
_entity.type
_entity.pdbx_description
1 polymer ?
#
loop_
_entity_poly.entity_id
_entity_poly.type
_entity_poly.pdbx_seq_one_letter_code
_entity_poly.pdbx_strand_id
1 'polypeptide(L)'
;HFRRPKLLTESGAISEIVKSNLSDRMRSYLEAGCTHHNETIQNMNKLHSCQEKLNDHISKAKLLLEELHILEEDVYSTTLKACLSSLRHMDDCPDDNSLTNIFSEDEQQSGDLLDKAVSCASVMVLVHNMLKLDYTMQEKIVKALCIKTASSELEGYCQMWDLRPYIDDNVIQLAWQFVS
;
A
#
# COMPACT_ATOMS: atom_id res chain seq x y z
N HIS A 1 2.74 34.22 -7.57
CA HIS A 1 3.15 34.25 -8.99
C HIS A 1 2.20 35.15 -9.78
N PHE A 2 2.70 36.20 -10.45
CA PHE A 2 1.88 37.03 -11.32
C PHE A 2 1.55 36.24 -12.60
N ARG A 3 0.39 35.57 -12.63
CA ARG A 3 -0.14 34.98 -13.86
C ARG A 3 -0.55 36.14 -14.77
N ARG A 4 0.23 36.43 -15.81
CA ARG A 4 -0.10 37.46 -16.80
C ARG A 4 -1.10 36.88 -17.80
N PRO A 5 -2.25 37.53 -18.05
CA PRO A 5 -3.21 37.06 -19.03
C PRO A 5 -2.56 36.98 -20.42
N LYS A 6 -2.90 35.92 -21.15
CA LYS A 6 -2.56 35.83 -22.57
C LYS A 6 -3.26 36.99 -23.30
N LEU A 7 -2.53 37.69 -24.17
CA LEU A 7 -3.17 38.67 -25.05
C LEU A 7 -4.05 37.92 -26.05
N LEU A 8 -5.29 38.37 -26.22
CA LEU A 8 -6.22 37.85 -27.23
C LEU A 8 -5.71 38.23 -28.62
N THR A 9 -4.89 37.37 -29.21
CA THR A 9 -4.33 37.57 -30.55
C THR A 9 -5.41 37.53 -31.65
N GLU A 10 -6.62 37.08 -31.32
CA GLU A 10 -7.79 37.06 -32.21
C GLU A 10 -8.42 38.45 -32.42
N SER A 11 -8.17 39.40 -31.51
CA SER A 11 -8.60 40.78 -31.72
C SER A 11 -7.69 41.44 -32.76
N GLY A 12 -8.28 41.90 -33.87
CA GLY A 12 -7.56 42.64 -34.90
C GLY A 12 -6.78 43.83 -34.33
N ALA A 13 -7.42 44.60 -33.44
CA ALA A 13 -6.80 45.75 -32.78
C ALA A 13 -5.60 45.36 -31.91
N ILE A 14 -5.71 44.30 -31.10
CA ILE A 14 -4.60 43.84 -30.25
C ILE A 14 -3.45 43.32 -31.10
N SER A 15 -3.76 42.56 -32.16
CA SER A 15 -2.77 42.05 -33.10
C SER A 15 -1.98 43.18 -33.77
N GLU A 16 -2.66 44.24 -34.21
CA GLU A 16 -2.02 45.44 -34.77
C GLU A 16 -1.17 46.19 -33.75
N ILE A 17 -1.66 46.37 -32.51
CA ILE A 17 -0.89 47.03 -31.44
C ILE A 17 0.37 46.23 -31.11
N VAL A 18 0.27 44.90 -31.00
CA VAL A 18 1.41 44.03 -30.71
C VAL A 18 2.42 44.06 -31.86
N LYS A 19 1.96 44.00 -33.11
CA LYS A 19 2.84 44.09 -34.30
C LYS A 19 3.55 45.44 -34.38
N SER A 20 2.84 46.54 -34.14
CA SER A 20 3.41 47.90 -34.17
C SER A 20 4.34 48.20 -33.00
N ASN A 21 4.20 47.50 -31.87
CA ASN A 21 4.98 47.73 -30.65
C ASN A 21 5.82 46.50 -30.23
N LEU A 22 6.34 45.73 -31.20
CA LEU A 22 7.10 44.50 -30.98
C LEU A 22 8.54 44.75 -30.46
N SER A 23 8.62 45.50 -29.37
CA SER A 23 9.84 45.72 -28.59
C SER A 23 10.28 44.44 -27.88
N ASP A 24 11.55 44.38 -27.46
CA ASP A 24 12.06 43.27 -26.65
C ASP A 24 11.24 43.06 -25.37
N ARG A 25 10.77 44.16 -24.75
CA ARG A 25 9.86 44.11 -23.60
C ARG A 25 8.53 43.41 -23.93
N MET A 26 7.93 43.69 -25.08
CA MET A 26 6.68 43.06 -25.51
C MET A 26 6.91 41.57 -25.84
N ARG A 27 8.02 41.23 -26.49
CA ARG A 27 8.42 39.85 -26.76
C ARG A 27 8.58 39.06 -25.47
N SER A 28 9.34 39.58 -24.50
CA SER A 28 9.51 38.94 -23.18
C SER A 28 8.19 38.79 -22.43
N TYR A 29 7.26 39.74 -22.55
CA TYR A 29 5.92 39.63 -21.94
C TYR A 29 5.13 38.45 -22.54
N LEU A 30 5.10 38.34 -23.87
CA LEU A 30 4.39 37.27 -24.58
C LEU A 30 5.01 35.90 -24.29
N GLU A 31 6.34 35.82 -24.32
CA GLU A 31 7.09 34.60 -24.01
C GLU A 31 6.82 34.14 -22.57
N ALA A 32 6.92 35.04 -21.58
CA ALA A 32 6.70 34.70 -20.17
C ALA A 32 5.28 34.15 -19.89
N GLY A 33 4.26 34.67 -20.57
CA GLY A 33 2.89 34.14 -20.46
C GLY A 33 2.74 32.77 -21.11
N CYS A 34 3.42 32.53 -22.24
CA CYS A 34 3.39 31.27 -22.98
C CYS A 34 4.18 30.16 -22.28
N THR A 35 5.40 30.45 -21.81
CA THR A 35 6.23 29.49 -21.07
C THR A 35 5.53 29.00 -19.83
N HIS A 36 4.96 29.93 -19.03
CA HIS A 36 4.25 29.55 -17.81
C HIS A 36 2.97 28.75 -18.09
N HIS A 37 2.28 29.02 -19.20
CA HIS A 37 1.13 28.22 -19.62
C HIS A 37 1.52 26.79 -20.02
N ASN A 38 2.57 26.65 -20.84
CA ASN A 38 3.09 25.34 -21.24
C ASN A 38 3.60 24.56 -20.03
N GLU A 39 4.33 25.21 -19.11
CA GLU A 39 4.76 24.61 -17.83
C GLU A 39 3.57 24.16 -16.99
N THR A 40 2.52 24.99 -16.88
CA THR A 40 1.31 24.63 -16.14
C THR A 40 0.64 23.40 -16.73
N ILE A 41 0.51 23.31 -18.07
CA ILE A 41 -0.05 22.13 -18.75
C ILE A 41 0.83 20.91 -18.50
N GLN A 42 2.14 21.03 -18.65
CA GLN A 42 3.07 19.93 -18.41
C GLN A 42 3.00 19.43 -16.95
N ASN A 43 2.95 20.35 -15.98
CA ASN A 43 2.82 20.01 -14.57
C ASN A 43 1.48 19.34 -14.27
N MET A 44 0.39 19.82 -14.89
CA MET A 44 -0.93 19.19 -14.75
C MET A 44 -0.94 17.77 -15.32
N ASN A 45 -0.34 17.56 -16.48
CA ASN A 45 -0.21 16.23 -17.09
C ASN A 45 0.64 15.29 -16.23
N LYS A 46 1.74 15.79 -15.64
CA LYS A 46 2.57 15.02 -14.71
C LYS A 46 1.79 14.64 -13.45
N LEU A 47 1.03 15.57 -12.87
CA LEU A 47 0.19 15.32 -11.70
C LEU A 47 -0.88 14.27 -12.01
N HIS A 48 -1.56 14.40 -13.15
CA HIS A 48 -2.54 13.41 -13.61
C HIS A 48 -1.93 12.03 -13.76
N SER A 49 -0.79 11.93 -14.45
CA SER A 49 -0.08 10.66 -14.62
C SER A 49 0.38 10.06 -13.29
N CYS A 50 0.79 10.90 -12.33
CA CYS A 50 1.12 10.44 -10.98
C CYS A 50 -0.11 9.85 -10.28
N GLN A 51 -1.26 10.53 -10.35
CA GLN A 51 -2.52 10.05 -9.76
C GLN A 51 -2.98 8.74 -10.39
N GLU A 52 -2.87 8.58 -11.71
CA GLU A 52 -3.18 7.33 -12.40
C GLU A 52 -2.30 6.17 -11.92
N LYS A 53 -0.99 6.41 -11.79
CA LYS A 53 -0.05 5.42 -11.26
C LYS A 53 -0.36 5.05 -9.82
N LEU A 54 -0.69 6.02 -8.97
CA LEU A 54 -1.11 5.74 -7.59
C LEU A 54 -2.37 4.87 -7.55
N ASN A 55 -3.38 5.15 -8.39
CA ASN A 55 -4.58 4.33 -8.49
C ASN A 55 -4.28 2.90 -8.99
N ASP A 56 -3.36 2.74 -9.93
CA ASP A 56 -2.88 1.42 -10.39
C ASP A 56 -2.19 0.66 -9.25
N HIS A 57 -1.32 1.33 -8.48
CA HIS A 57 -0.68 0.74 -7.31
C HIS A 57 -1.68 0.33 -6.22
N ILE A 58 -2.69 1.15 -5.92
CA ILE A 58 -3.77 0.79 -4.99
C ILE A 58 -4.52 -0.45 -5.51
N SER A 59 -4.84 -0.50 -6.80
CA SER A 59 -5.53 -1.64 -7.40
C SER A 59 -4.70 -2.93 -7.28
N LYS A 60 -3.38 -2.85 -7.49
CA LYS A 60 -2.45 -3.97 -7.30
C LYS A 60 -2.34 -4.40 -5.84
N ALA A 61 -2.23 -3.45 -4.91
CA ALA A 61 -2.16 -3.74 -3.48
C ALA A 61 -3.44 -4.45 -2.99
N LYS A 62 -4.59 -4.07 -3.53
CA LYS A 62 -5.87 -4.74 -3.25
C LYS A 62 -5.85 -6.21 -3.69
N LEU A 63 -5.38 -6.49 -4.91
CA LEU A 63 -5.27 -7.87 -5.41
C LEU A 63 -4.32 -8.71 -4.55
N LEU A 64 -3.17 -8.15 -4.16
CA LEU A 64 -2.22 -8.84 -3.27
C LEU A 64 -2.84 -9.15 -1.90
N LEU A 65 -3.70 -8.27 -1.36
CA LEU A 65 -4.43 -8.54 -0.13
C LEU A 65 -5.47 -9.65 -0.30
N GLU A 66 -6.17 -9.69 -1.45
CA GLU A 66 -7.11 -10.76 -1.77
C GLU A 66 -6.37 -12.11 -1.89
N GLU A 67 -5.20 -12.15 -2.53
CA GLU A 67 -4.34 -13.33 -2.60
C GLU A 67 -3.85 -13.77 -1.21
N LEU A 68 -3.39 -12.83 -0.38
CA LEU A 68 -2.95 -13.12 0.98
C LEU A 68 -4.07 -13.70 1.84
N HIS A 69 -5.29 -13.19 1.68
CA HIS A 69 -6.46 -13.68 2.39
C HIS A 69 -6.81 -15.13 2.01
N ILE A 70 -6.72 -15.49 0.72
CA ILE A 70 -6.93 -16.88 0.28
C ILE A 70 -5.89 -17.80 0.92
N LEU A 71 -4.62 -17.39 0.93
CA LEU A 71 -3.55 -18.17 1.55
C LEU A 71 -3.78 -18.32 3.07
N GLU A 72 -4.31 -17.30 3.74
CA GLU A 72 -4.63 -17.32 5.16
C GLU A 72 -5.71 -18.38 5.47
N GLU A 73 -6.76 -18.45 4.66
CA GLU A 73 -7.82 -19.47 4.79
C GLU A 73 -7.27 -20.88 4.64
N ASP A 74 -6.38 -21.10 3.66
CA ASP A 74 -5.72 -22.38 3.42
C ASP A 74 -4.83 -22.81 4.60
N VAL A 75 -4.03 -21.88 5.14
CA VAL A 75 -3.18 -22.12 6.31
C VAL A 75 -4.02 -22.42 7.54
N TYR A 76 -5.09 -21.67 7.78
CA TYR A 76 -6.01 -21.90 8.88
C TYR A 76 -6.65 -23.29 8.81
N SER A 77 -7.20 -23.66 7.64
CA SER A 77 -7.82 -24.96 7.39
C SER A 77 -6.84 -26.12 7.62
N THR A 78 -5.63 -25.98 7.08
CA THR A 78 -4.56 -26.99 7.22
C THR A 78 -4.12 -27.15 8.68
N THR A 79 -3.94 -26.03 9.39
CA THR A 79 -3.55 -26.02 10.80
C THR A 79 -4.63 -26.65 11.68
N LEU A 80 -5.90 -26.28 11.48
CA LEU A 80 -7.03 -26.85 12.20
C LEU A 80 -7.12 -28.36 12.00
N LYS A 81 -6.95 -28.84 10.75
CA LYS A 81 -6.95 -30.27 10.44
C LYS A 81 -5.83 -31.01 11.17
N ALA A 82 -4.62 -30.43 11.23
CA ALA A 82 -3.48 -30.98 11.95
C ALA A 82 -3.71 -31.03 13.48
N CYS A 83 -4.32 -29.98 14.05
CA CYS A 83 -4.70 -29.97 15.47
C CYS A 83 -5.70 -31.08 15.79
N LEU A 84 -6.74 -31.25 14.96
CA LEU A 84 -7.76 -32.29 15.16
C LEU A 84 -7.19 -33.70 14.99
N SER A 85 -6.27 -33.92 14.05
CA SER A 85 -5.62 -35.23 13.91
C SER A 85 -4.77 -35.55 15.13
N SER A 86 -4.02 -34.57 15.66
CA SER A 86 -3.17 -34.76 16.84
C SER A 86 -4.01 -35.10 18.08
N LEU A 87 -5.16 -34.44 18.25
CA LEU A 87 -6.07 -34.73 19.38
C LEU A 87 -6.66 -36.14 19.31
N ARG A 88 -6.99 -36.65 18.12
CA ARG A 88 -7.54 -38.01 17.95
C ARG A 88 -6.53 -39.11 18.27
N HIS A 89 -5.23 -38.87 18.08
CA HIS A 89 -4.20 -39.87 18.41
C HIS A 89 -4.02 -40.04 19.92
N MET A 90 -4.36 -39.02 20.72
CA MET A 90 -4.25 -39.07 22.18
C MET A 90 -5.38 -39.86 22.86
N ASP A 91 -6.55 -39.99 22.22
CA ASP A 91 -7.73 -40.66 22.79
C ASP A 91 -7.69 -42.19 22.64
N ASP A 92 -6.78 -42.71 21.81
CA ASP A 92 -6.68 -44.14 21.47
C ASP A 92 -5.65 -44.91 22.34
N CYS A 93 -5.49 -44.51 23.61
CA CYS A 93 -4.64 -45.23 24.56
C CYS A 93 -5.42 -46.42 25.16
N PRO A 94 -5.07 -47.68 24.87
CA PRO A 94 -5.70 -48.83 25.51
C PRO A 94 -5.23 -48.89 26.97
N ASP A 95 -6.18 -49.10 27.88
CA ASP A 95 -5.93 -49.49 29.26
C ASP A 95 -5.25 -50.87 29.26
N ASP A 96 -3.94 -50.92 28.99
CA ASP A 96 -3.14 -52.13 29.20
C ASP A 96 -1.86 -51.83 29.97
N ASN A 97 -1.78 -52.57 31.05
CA ASN A 97 -0.93 -52.41 32.19
C ASN A 97 0.40 -53.11 31.87
N SER A 98 1.33 -52.43 31.20
CA SER A 98 2.68 -52.97 30.97
C SER A 98 3.71 -51.85 30.98
N LEU A 99 4.39 -51.75 32.13
CA LEU A 99 5.61 -50.99 32.37
C LEU A 99 6.67 -51.33 31.31
N THR A 100 6.77 -50.54 30.24
CA THR A 100 8.06 -50.36 29.56
C THR A 100 8.22 -48.92 29.15
N ASN A 101 9.05 -48.24 29.93
CA ASN A 101 9.52 -46.86 29.82
C ASN A 101 10.27 -46.59 28.50
N ILE A 102 9.53 -46.53 27.39
CA ILE A 102 9.95 -45.88 26.16
C ILE A 102 8.92 -44.76 25.94
N PHE A 103 9.04 -43.69 26.71
CA PHE A 103 8.43 -42.42 26.34
C PHE A 103 9.08 -42.00 25.02
N SER A 104 8.34 -42.25 23.94
CA SER A 104 8.73 -42.00 22.57
C SER A 104 9.10 -40.54 22.39
N GLU A 105 10.34 -40.28 21.96
CA GLU A 105 10.82 -38.95 21.55
C GLU A 105 9.90 -38.33 20.45
N ASP A 106 9.15 -39.16 19.72
CA ASP A 106 8.21 -38.77 18.67
C ASP A 106 7.02 -37.92 19.15
N GLU A 107 6.48 -38.14 20.36
CA GLU A 107 5.34 -37.35 20.83
C GLU A 107 5.74 -35.90 21.11
N GLN A 108 6.91 -35.68 21.71
CA GLN A 108 7.44 -34.34 21.98
C GLN A 108 7.71 -33.56 20.68
N GLN A 109 8.19 -34.24 19.64
CA GLN A 109 8.46 -33.63 18.33
C GLN A 109 7.16 -33.25 17.61
N SER A 110 6.09 -34.04 17.74
CA SER A 110 4.79 -33.74 17.14
C SER A 110 4.11 -32.50 17.73
N GLY A 111 4.22 -32.30 19.05
CA GLY A 111 3.67 -31.14 19.76
C GLY A 111 4.38 -29.84 19.39
N ASP A 112 5.71 -29.85 19.29
CA ASP A 112 6.54 -28.69 18.90
C ASP A 112 6.22 -28.22 17.47
N LEU A 113 6.03 -29.16 16.53
CA LEU A 113 5.64 -28.85 15.16
C LEU A 113 4.25 -28.21 15.08
N LEU A 114 3.29 -28.70 15.89
CA LEU A 114 1.95 -28.15 15.92
C LEU A 114 1.92 -26.73 16.50
N ASP A 115 2.66 -26.50 17.59
CA ASP A 115 2.79 -25.17 18.21
C ASP A 115 3.40 -24.15 17.23
N LYS A 116 4.43 -24.57 16.47
CA LYS A 116 5.02 -23.76 15.41
C LYS A 116 4.02 -23.46 14.28
N ALA A 117 3.20 -24.41 13.87
CA ALA A 117 2.18 -24.21 12.84
C ALA A 117 1.10 -23.22 13.29
N VAL A 118 0.60 -23.36 14.53
CA VAL A 118 -0.38 -22.43 15.12
C VAL A 118 0.20 -21.03 15.27
N SER A 119 1.47 -20.92 15.68
CA SER A 119 2.18 -19.65 15.77
C SER A 119 2.33 -18.98 14.40
N CYS A 120 2.73 -19.75 13.38
CA CYS A 120 2.85 -19.27 12.00
C CYS A 120 1.50 -18.76 11.47
N ALA A 121 0.43 -19.53 11.64
CA ALA A 121 -0.92 -19.14 11.23
C ALA A 121 -1.37 -17.86 11.93
N SER A 122 -1.11 -17.74 13.23
CA SER A 122 -1.45 -16.55 14.02
C SER A 122 -0.71 -15.30 13.54
N VAL A 123 0.59 -15.42 13.24
CA VAL A 123 1.39 -14.31 12.70
C VAL A 123 0.92 -13.91 11.31
N MET A 124 0.55 -14.88 10.46
CA MET A 124 -0.03 -14.59 9.14
C MET A 124 -1.31 -13.76 9.22
N VAL A 125 -2.23 -14.13 10.12
CA VAL A 125 -3.48 -13.39 10.38
C VAL A 125 -3.17 -11.97 10.85
N LEU A 126 -2.21 -11.80 11.76
CA LEU A 126 -1.79 -10.47 12.24
C LEU A 126 -1.24 -9.61 11.09
N VAL A 127 -0.31 -10.15 10.30
CA VAL A 127 0.28 -9.45 9.15
C VAL A 127 -0.80 -9.05 8.14
N HIS A 128 -1.70 -9.97 7.77
CA HIS A 128 -2.79 -9.66 6.86
C HIS A 128 -3.67 -8.51 7.38
N ASN A 129 -4.07 -8.55 8.65
CA ASN A 129 -4.88 -7.50 9.27
C ASN A 129 -4.16 -6.14 9.27
N MET A 130 -2.87 -6.11 9.60
CA MET A 130 -2.05 -4.90 9.59
C MET A 130 -1.94 -4.30 8.18
N LEU A 131 -1.65 -5.14 7.18
CA LEU A 131 -1.57 -4.73 5.78
C LEU A 131 -2.92 -4.22 5.26
N LYS A 132 -4.04 -4.85 5.68
CA LYS A 132 -5.38 -4.42 5.30
C LYS A 132 -5.72 -3.02 5.85
N LEU A 133 -5.33 -2.72 7.09
CA LEU A 133 -5.49 -1.39 7.69
C LEU A 133 -4.61 -0.35 6.99
N ASP A 134 -3.34 -0.68 6.74
CA ASP A 134 -2.38 0.19 6.03
C ASP A 134 -2.86 0.50 4.62
N TYR A 135 -3.30 -0.52 3.87
CA TYR A 135 -3.94 -0.36 2.56
C TYR A 135 -5.16 0.55 2.61
N THR A 136 -6.06 0.36 3.59
CA THR A 136 -7.27 1.17 3.72
C THR A 136 -6.93 2.65 3.94
N MET A 137 -5.87 2.93 4.70
CA MET A 137 -5.36 4.29 4.87
C MET A 137 -4.79 4.84 3.56
N GLN A 138 -3.93 4.10 2.87
CA GLN A 138 -3.34 4.50 1.59
C GLN A 138 -4.43 4.77 0.54
N GLU A 139 -5.45 3.90 0.45
CA GLU A 139 -6.59 4.07 -0.45
C GLU A 139 -7.36 5.36 -0.15
N LYS A 140 -7.62 5.67 1.13
CA LYS A 140 -8.28 6.92 1.54
C LYS A 140 -7.45 8.14 1.14
N ILE A 141 -6.14 8.10 1.37
CA ILE A 141 -5.23 9.18 0.97
C ILE A 141 -5.29 9.39 -0.54
N VAL A 142 -5.10 8.33 -1.34
CA VAL A 142 -5.09 8.43 -2.81
C VAL A 142 -6.43 8.97 -3.33
N LYS A 143 -7.56 8.55 -2.76
CA LYS A 143 -8.90 9.05 -3.12
C LYS A 143 -9.14 10.51 -2.73
N ALA A 144 -8.47 11.00 -1.70
CA ALA A 144 -8.58 12.40 -1.25
C ALA A 144 -7.70 13.37 -2.05
N LEU A 145 -6.65 12.86 -2.72
CA LEU A 145 -5.75 13.69 -3.52
C LEU A 145 -6.46 14.31 -4.73
N CYS A 146 -6.39 15.64 -4.83
CA CYS A 146 -6.85 16.40 -5.98
C CYS A 146 -6.06 17.69 -6.14
N ILE A 147 -6.24 18.41 -7.26
CA ILE A 147 -5.56 19.69 -7.50
C ILE A 147 -5.88 20.79 -6.46
N LYS A 148 -6.96 20.60 -5.70
CA LYS A 148 -7.39 21.55 -4.65
C LYS A 148 -6.89 21.17 -3.25
N THR A 149 -6.24 20.02 -3.09
CA THR A 149 -5.68 19.58 -1.81
C THR A 149 -4.72 20.65 -1.30
N ALA A 150 -4.92 21.10 -0.06
CA ALA A 150 -4.09 22.13 0.53
C ALA A 150 -2.67 21.61 0.79
N SER A 151 -1.66 22.49 0.73
CA SER A 151 -0.27 22.07 0.95
C SER A 151 -0.05 21.42 2.33
N SER A 152 -0.72 21.92 3.36
CA SER A 152 -0.64 21.36 4.72
C SER A 152 -1.31 19.99 4.84
N GLU A 153 -2.37 19.76 4.06
CA GLU A 153 -3.07 18.48 4.01
C GLU A 153 -2.23 17.44 3.26
N LEU A 154 -1.62 17.83 2.14
CA LEU A 154 -0.68 17.01 1.40
C LEU A 154 0.51 16.59 2.26
N GLU A 155 1.08 17.53 3.03
CA GLU A 155 2.16 17.24 3.97
C GLU A 155 1.72 16.22 5.03
N GLY A 156 0.50 16.36 5.58
CA GLY A 156 -0.08 15.39 6.50
C GLY A 156 -0.25 14.00 5.85
N TYR A 157 -0.68 13.94 4.59
CA TYR A 157 -0.77 12.68 3.85
C TYR A 157 0.58 12.02 3.64
N CYS A 158 1.62 12.79 3.26
CA CYS A 158 2.98 12.27 3.15
C CYS A 158 3.48 11.72 4.48
N GLN A 159 3.26 12.44 5.59
CA GLN A 159 3.65 11.96 6.93
C GLN A 159 2.96 10.65 7.32
N MET A 160 1.66 10.52 7.08
CA MET A 160 0.94 9.26 7.35
C MET A 160 1.46 8.11 6.49
N TRP A 161 1.83 8.41 5.24
CA TRP A 161 2.41 7.43 4.32
C TRP A 161 3.78 6.95 4.78
N ASP A 162 4.64 7.86 5.27
CA ASP A 162 5.99 7.53 5.72
C ASP A 162 5.99 6.81 7.08
N LEU A 163 5.11 7.23 8.00
CA LEU A 163 5.03 6.66 9.34
C LEU A 163 4.41 5.27 9.40
N ARG A 164 3.54 4.91 8.44
CA ARG A 164 2.84 3.62 8.38
C ARG A 164 2.28 3.15 9.73
N PRO A 165 1.38 3.93 10.36
CA PRO A 165 0.96 3.74 11.76
C PRO A 165 0.30 2.39 12.08
N TYR A 166 -0.16 1.65 11.05
CA TYR A 166 -0.79 0.33 11.21
C TYR A 166 0.20 -0.84 11.15
N ILE A 167 1.49 -0.55 11.01
CA ILE A 167 2.53 -1.54 10.80
C ILE A 167 3.43 -1.58 12.04
N ASP A 168 3.39 -2.71 12.73
CA ASP A 168 4.29 -3.08 13.81
C ASP A 168 5.48 -3.87 13.22
N ASP A 169 6.64 -3.23 13.21
CA ASP A 169 7.88 -3.82 12.70
C ASP A 169 8.29 -5.10 13.45
N ASN A 170 7.89 -5.28 14.72
CA ASN A 170 8.19 -6.49 15.47
C ASN A 170 7.40 -7.70 14.92
N VAL A 171 6.14 -7.48 14.52
CA VAL A 171 5.32 -8.53 13.90
C VAL A 171 5.86 -8.89 12.52
N ILE A 172 6.30 -7.88 11.74
CA ILE A 172 6.95 -8.12 10.45
C ILE A 172 8.26 -8.90 10.63
N GLN A 173 9.07 -8.53 11.62
CA GLN A 173 10.32 -9.24 11.92
C GLN A 173 10.05 -10.68 12.37
N LEU A 174 9.01 -10.91 13.18
CA LEU A 174 8.57 -12.25 13.58
C LEU A 174 8.11 -13.07 12.37
N ALA A 175 7.35 -12.48 11.46
CA ALA A 175 6.91 -13.15 10.22
C ALA A 175 8.11 -13.60 9.37
N TRP A 176 9.16 -12.78 9.27
CA TRP A 176 10.37 -13.15 8.55
C TRP A 176 11.08 -14.37 9.12
N GLN A 177 11.00 -14.63 10.43
CA GLN A 177 11.59 -15.82 11.06
C GLN A 177 10.93 -17.13 10.61
N PHE A 178 9.73 -17.08 10.02
CA PHE A 178 9.08 -18.27 9.44
C PHE A 178 9.46 -18.51 7.98
N VAL A 179 10.06 -17.51 7.31
CA VAL A 179 10.44 -17.57 5.89
C VAL A 179 11.94 -17.81 5.71
N SER A 180 12.77 -17.31 6.63
CA SER A 180 14.23 -17.48 6.67
C SER A 180 14.65 -18.77 7.36
#